data_AF-A0A538BWS6-F1
#
_entry.id   AF-A0A538BWS6-F1
#
_cell.length_a   1.000
_cell.length_b   1.000
_cell.length_c   1.000
_cell.angle_alpha   90.00
_cell.angle_beta   90.00
_cell.angle_gamma   90.00
#
_symmetry.space_group_name_H-M   'P 1'
#
loop_
_entity.id
_entity.type
_entity.pdbx_description
1 polymer ?
#
loop_
_entity_poly.entity_id
_entity_poly.type
_entity_poly.pdbx_seq_one_letter_code
_entity_poly.pdbx_strand_id
1 'polypeptide(L)'
;GSALVYSTYLGATGEDLPGGLAVDGGGNAYFSGVTDSTDLPITPDAIQPTFAGGGDGTICFGLPCDAFLMKLSHDASSLLYSTYLGGSGDDWASGRLEVDGSGNVYVPGYTSSTDFPTTPRAFQTTLAGFVDAFITKIDLGNADVGQQVARHGPPTPERDRPWPAEPTPGWPARPRTP
;
A
#
# COMPACT_ATOMS: atom_id res chain seq x y z
N GLY A 1 -6.00 22.70 18.57
CA GLY A 1 -6.68 21.39 18.53
C GLY A 1 -7.52 21.24 19.78
N SER A 2 -8.65 20.53 19.72
CA SER A 2 -9.55 20.31 20.86
C SER A 2 -9.45 18.90 21.46
N ALA A 3 -8.82 17.94 20.77
CA ALA A 3 -8.60 16.57 21.25
C ALA A 3 -7.48 15.87 20.47
N LEU A 4 -6.91 14.80 21.05
CA LEU A 4 -6.17 13.77 20.32
C LEU A 4 -7.19 12.79 19.73
N VAL A 5 -7.16 12.56 18.42
CA VAL A 5 -8.02 11.56 17.76
C VAL A 5 -7.47 10.16 18.00
N TYR A 6 -6.18 9.96 17.73
CA TYR A 6 -5.40 8.81 18.16
C TYR A 6 -3.92 9.20 18.33
N SER A 7 -3.16 8.38 19.04
CA SER A 7 -1.70 8.43 19.15
C SER A 7 -1.21 7.05 19.58
N THR A 8 -0.13 6.56 18.97
CA THR A 8 0.45 5.26 19.31
C THR A 8 1.96 5.27 19.10
N TYR A 9 2.66 4.28 19.64
CA TYR A 9 4.06 3.99 19.32
C TYR A 9 4.10 2.99 18.15
N LEU A 10 5.11 3.14 17.28
CA LEU A 10 5.38 2.24 16.16
C LEU A 10 6.86 1.88 16.21
N GLY A 11 7.16 0.59 16.20
CA GLY A 11 8.52 0.07 16.38
C GLY A 11 8.55 -1.26 17.12
N ALA A 12 9.74 -1.71 17.49
CA ALA A 12 9.98 -2.90 18.30
C ALA A 12 11.14 -2.68 19.29
N THR A 13 12.10 -3.62 19.40
CA THR A 13 13.09 -3.58 20.49
C THR A 13 14.30 -2.68 20.24
N GLY A 14 14.54 -2.29 18.99
CA GLY A 14 15.63 -1.43 18.56
C GLY A 14 15.25 0.05 18.42
N GLU A 15 16.06 0.78 17.66
CA GLU A 15 15.78 2.12 17.16
C GLU A 15 14.91 2.05 15.90
N ASP A 16 13.74 2.68 15.96
CA ASP A 16 12.82 2.82 14.84
C ASP A 16 12.56 4.30 14.57
N LEU A 17 13.18 4.83 13.52
CA LEU A 17 13.16 6.26 13.23
C LEU A 17 12.21 6.58 12.07
N PRO A 18 11.47 7.71 12.14
CA PRO A 18 10.58 8.14 11.07
C PRO A 18 11.36 8.48 9.80
N GLY A 19 10.76 8.18 8.66
CA GLY A 19 11.19 8.64 7.34
C GLY A 19 10.10 9.41 6.60
N GLY A 20 8.94 8.78 6.42
CA GLY A 20 7.86 9.29 5.59
C GLY A 20 6.47 8.94 6.10
N LEU A 21 5.48 9.78 5.74
CA LEU A 21 4.06 9.55 6.02
C LEU A 21 3.22 9.84 4.77
N ALA A 22 2.22 8.98 4.52
CA ALA A 22 1.09 9.28 3.65
C ALA A 22 -0.23 8.83 4.27
N VAL A 23 -1.34 9.34 3.75
CA VAL A 23 -2.69 8.93 4.13
C VAL A 23 -3.48 8.69 2.84
N ASP A 24 -4.16 7.54 2.76
CA ASP A 24 -5.01 7.22 1.60
C ASP A 24 -6.40 7.87 1.68
N GLY A 25 -7.22 7.66 0.64
CA GLY A 25 -8.60 8.17 0.61
C GLY A 25 -9.55 7.53 1.64
N GLY A 26 -9.16 6.38 2.23
CA GLY A 26 -9.87 5.72 3.32
C GLY A 26 -9.46 6.24 4.71
N GLY A 27 -8.42 7.08 4.79
CA GLY A 27 -7.87 7.61 6.02
C GLY A 27 -6.82 6.71 6.68
N ASN A 28 -6.44 5.60 6.05
CA ASN A 28 -5.38 4.74 6.59
C ASN A 28 -4.03 5.45 6.47
N ALA A 29 -3.22 5.32 7.52
CA ALA A 29 -1.92 5.97 7.60
C ALA A 29 -0.82 5.00 7.18
N TYR A 30 0.07 5.48 6.32
CA TYR A 30 1.26 4.77 5.85
C TYR A 30 2.47 5.46 6.45
N PHE A 31 3.34 4.69 7.08
CA PHE A 31 4.54 5.18 7.72
C PHE A 31 5.74 4.37 7.25
N SER A 32 6.82 5.05 6.89
CA SER A 32 8.09 4.41 6.56
C SER A 32 9.21 5.01 7.38
N GLY A 33 10.33 4.31 7.41
CA GLY A 33 11.49 4.77 8.13
C GLY A 33 12.66 3.83 8.00
N VAL A 34 13.48 3.85 9.04
CA VAL A 34 14.63 2.97 9.24
C VAL A 34 14.49 2.29 10.58
N THR A 35 14.88 1.03 10.63
CA THR A 35 14.85 0.20 11.84
C THR A 35 16.16 -0.58 11.94
N ASP A 36 16.69 -0.76 13.14
CA ASP A 36 17.65 -1.85 13.46
C ASP A 36 16.97 -2.99 14.22
N SER A 37 15.65 -2.88 14.47
CA SER A 37 14.86 -3.91 15.13
C SER A 37 14.78 -5.15 14.23
N THR A 38 15.07 -6.32 14.79
CA THR A 38 14.88 -7.61 14.09
C THR A 38 13.52 -8.25 14.36
N ASP A 39 12.68 -7.57 15.14
CA ASP A 39 11.41 -8.07 15.68
C ASP A 39 10.23 -7.10 15.49
N LEU A 40 10.25 -6.30 14.41
CA LEU A 40 9.07 -5.52 14.02
C LEU A 40 7.81 -6.40 13.96
N PRO A 41 6.62 -5.85 14.28
CA PRO A 41 5.36 -6.54 14.04
C PRO A 41 5.16 -6.68 12.52
N ILE A 42 5.41 -7.86 11.98
CA ILE A 42 5.31 -8.17 10.54
C ILE A 42 3.96 -8.82 10.23
N THR A 43 3.31 -8.40 9.13
CA THR A 43 2.05 -9.01 8.68
C THR A 43 2.31 -10.25 7.80
N PRO A 44 1.40 -11.23 7.74
CA PRO A 44 1.63 -12.47 6.98
C PRO A 44 1.87 -12.29 5.47
N ASP A 45 1.43 -11.16 4.92
CA ASP A 45 1.54 -10.76 3.52
C ASP A 45 2.77 -9.87 3.23
N ALA A 46 3.67 -9.70 4.20
CA ALA A 46 4.88 -8.91 4.04
C ALA A 46 5.77 -9.44 2.89
N ILE A 47 6.26 -8.52 2.06
CA ILE A 47 7.20 -8.84 0.98
C ILE A 47 8.55 -9.30 1.53
N GLN A 48 9.00 -8.70 2.64
CA GLN A 48 10.22 -9.07 3.34
C GLN A 48 9.91 -9.21 4.83
N PRO A 49 9.70 -10.45 5.32
CA PRO A 49 9.27 -10.69 6.68
C PRO A 49 10.42 -10.69 7.70
N THR A 50 11.66 -10.63 7.24
CA THR A 50 12.86 -10.71 8.07
C THR A 50 13.82 -9.58 7.73
N PHE A 51 14.39 -8.99 8.78
CA PHE A 51 15.50 -8.06 8.67
C PHE A 51 16.67 -8.72 7.93
N ALA A 52 17.14 -8.08 6.86
CA ALA A 52 18.29 -8.48 6.06
C ALA A 52 19.52 -7.61 6.32
N GLY A 53 19.31 -6.43 6.92
CA GLY A 53 20.34 -5.44 7.21
C GLY A 53 21.58 -6.05 7.86
N GLY A 54 22.71 -5.46 7.56
CA GLY A 54 24.01 -6.00 7.98
C GLY A 54 25.18 -5.08 7.67
N GLY A 55 24.89 -3.83 7.28
CA GLY A 55 25.88 -2.81 7.03
C GLY A 55 26.62 -2.39 8.30
N ASP A 56 27.58 -1.48 8.11
CA ASP A 56 28.35 -0.88 9.20
C ASP A 56 27.66 0.35 9.80
N GLY A 57 26.41 0.62 9.40
CA GLY A 57 25.62 1.77 9.81
C GLY A 57 26.02 3.07 9.14
N THR A 58 26.65 3.02 7.96
CA THR A 58 27.11 4.22 7.25
C THR A 58 25.99 5.23 7.01
N ILE A 59 24.77 4.77 6.72
CA ILE A 59 23.61 5.66 6.59
C ILE A 59 22.64 5.59 7.78
N CYS A 60 22.91 4.77 8.79
CA CYS A 60 22.02 4.47 9.91
C CYS A 60 22.66 4.71 11.28
N PHE A 61 23.34 5.85 11.41
CA PHE A 61 23.92 6.33 12.67
C PHE A 61 24.85 5.33 13.38
N GLY A 62 25.50 4.43 12.62
CA GLY A 62 26.43 3.43 13.14
C GLY A 62 25.78 2.12 13.60
N LEU A 63 24.51 1.88 13.23
CA LEU A 63 23.81 0.62 13.46
C LEU A 63 23.39 -0.02 12.12
N PRO A 64 23.44 -1.36 11.99
CA PRO A 64 22.90 -2.04 10.81
C PRO A 64 21.39 -1.78 10.74
N CYS A 65 20.86 -1.58 9.55
CA CYS A 65 19.46 -1.20 9.42
C CYS A 65 18.81 -1.69 8.12
N ASP A 66 17.50 -1.84 8.18
CA ASP A 66 16.65 -1.94 7.00
C ASP A 66 15.69 -0.75 6.97
N ALA A 67 15.23 -0.39 5.77
CA ALA A 67 14.05 0.44 5.68
C ALA A 67 12.83 -0.40 6.09
N PHE A 68 11.74 0.26 6.43
CA PHE A 68 10.47 -0.43 6.64
C PHE A 68 9.29 0.37 6.10
N LEU A 69 8.17 -0.31 5.92
CA LEU A 69 6.87 0.28 5.62
C LEU A 69 5.81 -0.39 6.50
N MET A 70 5.00 0.44 7.16
CA MET A 70 3.81 0.04 7.91
C MET A 70 2.57 0.77 7.39
N LYS A 71 1.41 0.11 7.47
CA LYS A 71 0.08 0.69 7.23
C LYS A 71 -0.80 0.46 8.45
N LEU A 72 -1.37 1.51 9.02
CA LEU A 72 -2.35 1.45 10.10
C LEU A 72 -3.76 1.71 9.58
N SER A 73 -4.75 1.11 10.22
CA SER A 73 -6.15 1.50 10.04
C SER A 73 -6.36 2.98 10.34
N HIS A 74 -7.40 3.58 9.76
CA HIS A 74 -7.75 4.99 9.95
C HIS A 74 -7.89 5.47 11.41
N ASP A 75 -8.14 4.55 12.34
CA ASP A 75 -8.25 4.80 13.78
C ASP A 75 -7.03 4.33 14.58
N ALA A 76 -5.98 3.88 13.89
CA ALA A 76 -4.76 3.28 14.43
C ALA A 76 -4.99 2.09 15.38
N SER A 77 -6.13 1.42 15.29
CA SER A 77 -6.46 0.24 16.12
C SER A 77 -5.86 -1.06 15.59
N SER A 78 -5.45 -1.10 14.33
CA SER A 78 -4.92 -2.29 13.65
C SER A 78 -3.75 -1.96 12.74
N LEU A 79 -2.74 -2.83 12.75
CA LEU A 79 -1.67 -2.87 11.75
C LEU A 79 -2.17 -3.68 10.55
N LEU A 80 -2.39 -3.00 9.43
CA LEU A 80 -2.93 -3.58 8.19
C LEU A 80 -1.85 -4.18 7.30
N TYR A 81 -0.64 -3.63 7.34
CA TYR A 81 0.52 -4.12 6.60
C TYR A 81 1.80 -3.72 7.31
N SER A 82 2.82 -4.58 7.27
CA SER A 82 4.16 -4.26 7.78
C SER A 82 5.22 -5.15 7.16
N THR A 83 6.28 -4.54 6.64
CA THR A 83 7.41 -5.22 5.98
C THR A 83 8.72 -4.49 6.28
N TYR A 84 9.81 -5.25 6.33
CA TYR A 84 11.14 -4.68 6.08
C TYR A 84 11.28 -4.35 4.58
N LEU A 85 12.29 -3.57 4.24
CA LEU A 85 12.65 -3.24 2.86
C LEU A 85 14.15 -2.94 2.81
N GLY A 86 14.93 -3.91 2.35
CA GLY A 86 16.39 -3.76 2.29
C GLY A 86 17.11 -5.04 1.88
N GLY A 87 18.43 -4.97 1.92
CA GLY A 87 19.35 -6.06 1.62
C GLY A 87 20.44 -6.19 2.69
N SER A 88 21.61 -6.70 2.30
CA SER A 88 22.73 -6.98 3.20
C SER A 88 23.46 -5.75 3.76
N GLY A 89 23.19 -4.56 3.23
CA GLY A 89 23.79 -3.30 3.64
C GLY A 89 22.92 -2.56 4.64
N ASP A 90 22.90 -1.24 4.50
CA ASP A 90 22.05 -0.33 5.26
C ASP A 90 21.01 0.27 4.32
N ASP A 91 19.76 0.32 4.76
CA ASP A 91 18.64 0.81 3.96
C ASP A 91 17.78 1.80 4.76
N TRP A 92 17.41 2.92 4.13
CA TRP A 92 16.57 3.93 4.76
C TRP A 92 15.55 4.52 3.79
N ALA A 93 14.27 4.23 4.04
CA ALA A 93 13.16 4.95 3.40
C ALA A 93 13.08 6.37 3.97
N SER A 94 13.57 7.35 3.21
CA SER A 94 13.61 8.75 3.60
C SER A 94 12.85 9.61 2.59
N GLY A 95 11.96 10.45 3.10
CA GLY A 95 11.13 11.32 2.27
C GLY A 95 9.64 10.97 2.32
N ARG A 96 8.83 11.84 1.69
CA ARG A 96 7.38 11.71 1.68
C ARG A 96 6.95 10.47 0.89
N LEU A 97 6.04 9.70 1.45
CA LEU A 97 5.36 8.62 0.76
C LEU A 97 4.26 9.18 -0.16
N GLU A 98 3.98 8.50 -1.26
CA GLU A 98 2.80 8.77 -2.09
C GLU A 98 1.95 7.51 -2.23
N VAL A 99 0.64 7.67 -2.20
CA VAL A 99 -0.32 6.58 -2.46
C VAL A 99 -1.10 6.92 -3.73
N ASP A 100 -1.10 6.02 -4.71
CA ASP A 100 -1.87 6.22 -5.94
C ASP A 100 -3.34 5.82 -5.80
N GLY A 101 -4.15 6.15 -6.82
CA GLY A 101 -5.58 5.84 -6.83
C GLY A 101 -5.93 4.34 -6.84
N SER A 102 -4.94 3.47 -7.03
CA SER A 102 -5.08 2.02 -6.96
C SER A 102 -4.61 1.46 -5.60
N GLY A 103 -4.22 2.31 -4.66
CA GLY A 103 -3.76 1.90 -3.32
C GLY A 103 -2.30 1.46 -3.27
N ASN A 104 -1.53 1.63 -4.34
CA ASN A 104 -0.10 1.35 -4.30
C ASN A 104 0.63 2.48 -3.58
N VAL A 105 1.66 2.14 -2.82
CA VAL A 105 2.52 3.11 -2.13
C VAL A 105 3.89 3.19 -2.78
N TYR A 106 4.39 4.42 -2.91
CA TYR A 106 5.71 4.74 -3.41
C TYR A 106 6.60 5.15 -2.24
N VAL A 107 7.69 4.40 -2.05
CA VAL A 107 8.62 4.53 -0.94
C VAL A 107 9.99 4.94 -1.50
N PRO A 108 10.36 6.23 -1.44
CA PRO A 108 11.71 6.68 -1.78
C PRO A 108 12.68 6.46 -0.62
N GLY A 109 13.97 6.34 -0.92
CA GLY A 109 15.00 6.22 0.10
C GLY A 109 16.41 6.12 -0.43
N TYR A 110 17.32 5.67 0.43
CA TYR A 110 18.72 5.39 0.11
C TYR A 110 19.09 3.97 0.53
N THR A 111 20.01 3.37 -0.21
CA THR A 111 20.49 2.01 0.02
C THR A 111 22.02 1.94 -0.19
N SER A 112 22.72 1.26 0.71
CA SER A 112 24.09 0.76 0.48
C SER A 112 24.11 -0.73 0.15
N SER A 113 22.94 -1.37 0.05
CA SER A 113 22.79 -2.80 -0.19
C SER A 113 23.09 -3.17 -1.64
N THR A 114 24.10 -4.03 -1.84
CA THR A 114 24.44 -4.55 -3.18
C THR A 114 23.41 -5.54 -3.75
N ASP A 115 22.54 -6.03 -2.87
CA ASP A 115 21.46 -6.99 -3.11
C ASP A 115 20.08 -6.41 -2.73
N PHE A 116 19.94 -5.07 -2.77
CA PHE A 116 18.65 -4.42 -2.55
C PHE A 116 17.56 -5.00 -3.48
N PRO A 117 16.32 -5.24 -2.99
CA PRO A 117 15.25 -5.79 -3.81
C PRO A 117 14.95 -4.93 -5.05
N THR A 118 15.22 -5.47 -6.24
CA THR A 118 14.87 -4.84 -7.53
C THR A 118 14.02 -5.76 -8.40
N THR A 119 13.32 -5.18 -9.37
CA THR A 119 12.52 -5.95 -10.33
C THR A 119 13.33 -6.26 -11.60
N PRO A 120 13.03 -7.34 -12.36
CA PRO A 120 13.77 -7.74 -13.56
C PRO A 120 13.87 -6.70 -14.69
N ARG A 121 13.17 -5.57 -14.58
CA ARG A 121 13.15 -4.48 -15.56
C ARG A 121 13.33 -3.11 -14.92
N ALA A 122 13.89 -3.06 -13.70
CA ALA A 122 14.21 -1.81 -13.04
C ALA A 122 15.20 -0.99 -13.89
N PHE A 123 15.14 0.35 -13.77
CA PHE A 123 16.05 1.26 -14.47
C PHE A 123 17.51 0.98 -14.12
N GLN A 124 17.76 0.69 -12.84
CA GLN A 124 19.05 0.26 -12.30
C GLN A 124 18.78 -0.93 -11.36
N THR A 125 19.52 -2.03 -11.53
CA THR A 125 19.33 -3.28 -10.78
C THR A 125 20.49 -3.61 -9.84
N THR A 126 21.55 -2.81 -9.87
CA THR A 126 22.76 -3.00 -9.07
C THR A 126 23.19 -1.66 -8.48
N LEU A 127 23.68 -1.67 -7.25
CA LEU A 127 24.31 -0.50 -6.64
C LEU A 127 25.48 -0.01 -7.51
N ALA A 128 25.50 1.28 -7.84
CA ALA A 128 26.53 1.91 -8.66
C ALA A 128 27.45 2.82 -7.84
N GLY A 129 26.92 3.50 -6.83
CA GLY A 129 27.66 4.31 -5.88
C GLY A 129 28.06 3.56 -4.61
N PHE A 130 28.50 4.32 -3.62
CA PHE A 130 28.65 3.82 -2.25
C PHE A 130 27.28 3.73 -1.55
N VAL A 131 26.40 4.67 -1.85
CA VAL A 131 24.98 4.71 -1.49
C VAL A 131 24.25 5.24 -2.72
N ASP A 132 23.17 4.58 -3.13
CA ASP A 132 22.29 5.06 -4.18
C ASP A 132 20.91 5.39 -3.63
N ALA A 133 20.19 6.28 -4.32
CA ALA A 133 18.78 6.46 -4.08
C ALA A 133 17.99 5.26 -4.64
N PHE A 134 16.93 4.85 -3.94
CA PHE A 134 15.95 3.91 -4.45
C PHE A 134 14.54 4.54 -4.49
N ILE A 135 13.68 3.95 -5.30
CA ILE A 135 12.23 4.10 -5.19
C ILE A 135 11.58 2.74 -5.37
N THR A 136 10.77 2.35 -4.39
CA THR A 136 10.01 1.09 -4.41
C THR A 136 8.54 1.41 -4.51
N LYS A 137 7.85 0.80 -5.48
CA LYS A 137 6.40 0.80 -5.55
C LYS A 137 5.89 -0.53 -4.99
N ILE A 138 5.06 -0.48 -3.95
CA ILE A 138 4.46 -1.67 -3.34
C ILE A 138 2.97 -1.67 -3.67
N ASP A 139 2.53 -2.74 -4.33
CA ASP A 139 1.12 -3.09 -4.46
C ASP A 139 0.72 -3.84 -3.20
N LEU A 140 -0.10 -3.21 -2.38
CA LEU A 140 -0.58 -3.81 -1.12
C LEU A 140 -1.87 -4.59 -1.32
N GLY A 141 -2.28 -4.74 -2.58
CA GLY A 141 -3.59 -5.18 -2.95
C GLY A 141 -4.66 -4.32 -2.27
N ASN A 142 -5.89 -4.67 -2.53
CA ASN A 142 -7.01 -4.16 -1.78
C ASN A 142 -7.04 -4.78 -0.36
N ALA A 143 -5.99 -4.64 0.45
CA ALA A 143 -6.00 -4.99 1.88
C ALA A 143 -7.15 -4.29 2.64
N ASP A 144 -7.78 -3.27 2.03
CA ASP A 144 -8.97 -2.58 2.53
C ASP A 144 -10.33 -3.07 1.95
N VAL A 145 -10.36 -3.91 0.91
CA VAL A 145 -11.64 -4.41 0.33
C VAL A 145 -12.21 -5.60 1.12
N GLY A 146 -11.54 -6.02 2.19
CA GLY A 146 -12.09 -6.93 3.20
C GLY A 146 -13.27 -6.38 4.02
N GLN A 147 -13.62 -5.10 3.90
CA GLN A 147 -14.73 -4.49 4.69
C GLN A 147 -15.75 -3.68 3.87
N GLN A 148 -15.66 -3.61 2.54
CA GLN A 148 -16.61 -2.82 1.73
C GLN A 148 -17.56 -3.63 0.83
N VAL A 149 -17.55 -4.96 0.84
CA VAL A 149 -18.52 -5.77 0.05
C VAL A 149 -19.75 -6.22 0.87
N ALA A 150 -19.86 -5.83 2.15
CA ALA A 150 -21.02 -6.16 2.98
C ALA A 150 -22.17 -5.12 2.94
N ARG A 151 -22.09 -4.07 2.12
CA ARG A 151 -23.14 -3.02 2.04
C ARG A 151 -24.06 -3.07 0.82
N HIS A 152 -23.93 -4.07 -0.03
CA HIS A 152 -25.02 -4.43 -0.93
C HIS A 152 -25.53 -5.81 -0.54
N GLY A 153 -26.64 -5.82 0.21
CA GLY A 153 -27.45 -7.03 0.34
C GLY A 153 -27.80 -7.57 -1.05
N PRO A 154 -28.13 -8.87 -1.17
CA PRO A 154 -28.53 -9.45 -2.44
C PRO A 154 -29.65 -8.58 -3.04
N PRO A 155 -29.64 -8.32 -4.37
CA PRO A 155 -30.73 -7.60 -5.00
C PRO A 155 -32.03 -8.31 -4.61
N THR A 156 -32.94 -7.57 -3.98
CA THR A 156 -34.30 -8.06 -3.71
C THR A 156 -34.82 -8.66 -5.02
N PRO A 157 -35.32 -9.90 -5.04
CA PRO A 157 -35.98 -10.41 -6.22
C PRO A 157 -37.20 -9.53 -6.45
N GLU A 158 -37.16 -8.74 -7.51
CA GLU A 158 -38.29 -7.94 -7.94
C GLU A 158 -39.43 -8.92 -8.30
N ARG A 159 -40.46 -8.93 -7.46
CA ARG A 159 -41.67 -9.72 -7.66
C ARG A 159 -42.32 -9.32 -8.99
N ASP A 160 -42.51 -10.31 -9.86
CA ASP A 160 -43.65 -10.52 -10.75
C ASP A 160 -44.52 -9.28 -11.02
N ARG A 161 -44.04 -8.40 -11.90
CA ARG A 161 -44.93 -7.48 -12.62
C ARG A 161 -44.90 -7.84 -14.10
N PRO A 162 -46.03 -8.25 -14.71
CA PRO A 162 -46.07 -8.45 -16.14
C PRO A 162 -45.89 -7.10 -16.85
N TRP A 163 -45.02 -7.08 -17.86
CA TRP A 163 -44.82 -5.96 -18.78
C TRP A 163 -46.12 -5.65 -19.53
N PRO A 164 -46.54 -4.39 -19.70
CA PRO A 164 -47.69 -4.07 -20.54
C PRO A 164 -47.35 -4.36 -22.01
N ALA A 165 -48.23 -5.08 -22.70
CA ALA A 165 -48.08 -5.39 -24.12
C ALA A 165 -47.99 -4.12 -24.97
N GLU A 166 -47.03 -4.08 -25.90
CA GLU A 166 -46.92 -3.03 -26.91
C GLU A 166 -48.11 -3.10 -27.88
N PRO A 167 -48.69 -1.96 -28.31
CA PRO A 167 -49.68 -1.97 -29.38
C PRO A 167 -49.01 -2.19 -30.74
N THR A 168 -49.48 -3.18 -31.49
CA THR A 168 -49.05 -3.45 -32.86
C THR A 168 -49.45 -2.31 -33.80
N PRO A 169 -48.56 -1.79 -34.68
CA PRO A 169 -48.94 -0.82 -35.70
C PRO A 169 -49.71 -1.50 -36.85
N GLY A 170 -51.00 -1.23 -36.95
CA GLY A 170 -51.81 -1.58 -38.12
C GLY A 170 -51.50 -0.65 -39.29
N TRP A 171 -51.02 -1.18 -40.41
CA TRP A 171 -50.88 -0.44 -41.66
C TRP A 171 -52.25 -0.33 -42.37
N PRO A 172 -52.71 0.87 -42.80
CA PRO A 172 -53.90 0.95 -43.63
C PRO A 172 -53.58 0.55 -45.09
N ALA A 173 -54.44 -0.29 -45.64
CA ALA A 173 -54.43 -0.68 -47.06
C ALA A 173 -54.67 0.55 -47.96
N ARG A 174 -53.93 0.63 -49.08
CA ARG A 174 -54.06 1.71 -50.06
C ARG A 174 -55.38 1.59 -50.84
N PRO A 175 -56.08 2.71 -51.16
CA PRO A 175 -57.23 2.66 -52.06
C PRO A 175 -56.77 2.45 -53.50
N ARG A 176 -57.42 1.52 -54.20
CA ARG A 176 -57.41 1.47 -55.66
C ARG A 176 -58.30 2.59 -56.18
N THR A 177 -57.80 3.37 -57.14
CA THR A 177 -58.59 4.27 -57.97
C THR A 177 -58.38 3.90 -59.45
N PRO A 178 -59.36 4.23 -60.32
CA PRO A 178 -59.83 3.39 -61.42
C PRO A 178 -58.86 3.24 -62.60
#